data_AF-A0A847CYZ3-F1
#
_entry.id   AF-A0A847CYZ3-F1
#
_cell.length_a   1.000
_cell.length_b   1.000
_cell.length_c   1.000
_cell.angle_alpha   90.00
_cell.angle_beta   90.00
_cell.angle_gamma   90.00
#
_symmetry.space_group_name_H-M   'P 1'
#
loop_
_entity.id
_entity.type
_entity.pdbx_description
1 polymer ?
#
loop_
_entity_poly.entity_id
_entity_poly.type
_entity_poly.pdbx_seq_one_letter_code
_entity_poly.pdbx_strand_id
1 'polypeptide(L)'
;MENEIETKGENLDSTIEEINQQITNQVLAEYPKYFEEYLLDDGSNIALLQNNRRIPEEDKEILPPYQFIALSKYGLTEFNCSYSPLEWERTKKAIMLLIELSCGEEIKDMVVSHWHAFHRIRKTKGLIKLKKNIKSVLITGVNMLFEVKDFYYNTLLSTNLGKLDES
;
A
#
# COMPACT_ATOMS: atom_id res chain seq x y z
N MET A 1 -20.82 -10.32 52.31
CA MET A 1 -21.33 -10.27 50.92
C MET A 1 -20.62 -9.11 50.27
N GLU A 2 -19.37 -9.35 49.88
CA GLU A 2 -18.55 -8.44 49.11
C GLU A 2 -18.57 -9.00 47.69
N ASN A 3 -19.34 -8.36 46.80
CA ASN A 3 -19.23 -8.61 45.38
C ASN A 3 -18.33 -7.51 44.83
N GLU A 4 -17.02 -7.74 44.89
CA GLU A 4 -16.07 -7.00 44.08
C GLU A 4 -16.28 -7.43 42.64
N ILE A 5 -16.97 -6.59 41.88
CA ILE A 5 -16.99 -6.67 40.42
C ILE A 5 -15.59 -6.23 39.98
N GLU A 6 -14.71 -7.20 39.82
CA GLU A 6 -13.46 -7.04 39.08
C GLU A 6 -13.82 -6.62 37.64
N THR A 7 -13.86 -5.31 37.41
CA THR A 7 -13.75 -4.75 36.07
C THR A 7 -12.36 -5.11 35.56
N LYS A 8 -12.27 -6.22 34.82
CA LYS A 8 -11.13 -6.54 33.95
C LYS A 8 -10.99 -5.42 32.94
N GLY A 9 -10.22 -4.39 33.30
CA GLY A 9 -9.63 -3.47 32.36
C GLY A 9 -8.52 -4.19 31.60
N GLU A 10 -8.89 -4.98 30.59
CA GLU A 10 -7.95 -5.41 29.55
C GLU A 10 -7.76 -4.25 28.58
N ASN A 11 -7.12 -3.16 29.05
CA ASN A 11 -6.36 -2.32 28.13
C ASN A 11 -5.00 -3.01 27.96
N LEU A 12 -4.96 -4.05 27.14
CA LEU A 12 -3.71 -4.38 26.46
C LEU A 12 -3.41 -3.17 25.57
N ASP A 13 -2.29 -2.50 25.81
CA ASP A 13 -1.75 -1.52 24.87
C ASP A 13 -1.52 -2.25 23.54
N SER A 14 -2.50 -2.15 22.63
CA SER A 14 -2.42 -2.72 21.30
C SER A 14 -1.11 -2.27 20.66
N THR A 15 -0.35 -3.20 20.10
CA THR A 15 0.88 -2.83 19.40
C THR A 15 0.53 -1.93 18.21
N ILE A 16 1.46 -1.04 17.83
CA ILE A 16 1.25 -0.12 16.71
C ILE A 16 0.94 -0.88 15.42
N GLU A 17 1.59 -2.03 15.24
CA GLU A 17 1.33 -2.93 14.13
C GLU A 17 -0.12 -3.44 14.10
N GLU A 18 -0.69 -3.82 15.25
CA GLU A 18 -2.08 -4.26 15.34
C GLU A 18 -3.05 -3.13 15.06
N ILE A 19 -2.78 -1.92 15.57
CA ILE A 19 -3.57 -0.72 15.28
C ILE A 19 -3.55 -0.43 13.78
N ASN A 20 -2.37 -0.47 13.17
CA ASN A 20 -2.19 -0.26 11.74
C ASN A 20 -2.96 -1.29 10.92
N GLN A 21 -2.92 -2.57 11.30
CA GLN A 21 -3.67 -3.63 10.63
C GLN A 21 -5.19 -3.44 10.76
N GLN A 22 -5.67 -3.03 11.94
CA GLN A 22 -7.09 -2.74 12.16
C GLN A 22 -7.57 -1.61 11.24
N ILE A 23 -6.83 -0.51 11.17
CA ILE A 23 -7.13 0.62 10.29
C ILE A 23 -7.09 0.19 8.81
N THR A 24 -6.07 -0.58 8.43
CA THR A 24 -5.92 -1.07 7.05
C THR A 24 -7.14 -1.91 6.64
N ASN A 25 -7.58 -2.82 7.52
CA ASN A 25 -8.78 -3.64 7.27
C ASN A 25 -10.05 -2.78 7.22
N GLN A 26 -10.17 -1.76 8.06
CA GLN A 26 -11.29 -0.83 8.04
C GLN A 26 -11.36 -0.05 6.71
N VAL A 27 -10.23 0.46 6.23
CA VAL A 27 -10.14 1.19 4.95
C VAL A 27 -10.56 0.29 3.77
N LEU A 28 -10.14 -0.97 3.76
CA LEU A 28 -10.53 -1.93 2.72
C LEU A 28 -12.03 -2.24 2.75
N ALA A 29 -12.64 -2.30 3.95
CA ALA A 29 -14.07 -2.55 4.10
C ALA A 29 -14.93 -1.34 3.71
N GLU A 30 -14.52 -0.14 4.10
CA GLU A 30 -15.28 1.10 3.89
C GLU A 30 -15.09 1.68 2.48
N TYR A 31 -13.88 1.58 1.90
CA TYR A 31 -13.52 2.25 0.64
C TYR A 31 -12.98 1.30 -0.46
N PRO A 32 -13.61 0.15 -0.73
CA PRO A 32 -13.11 -0.85 -1.70
C PRO A 32 -13.08 -0.36 -3.15
N LYS A 33 -13.78 0.74 -3.45
CA LYS A 33 -13.80 1.38 -4.79
C LYS A 33 -12.49 2.10 -5.11
N TYR A 34 -11.79 2.59 -4.08
CA TYR A 34 -10.58 3.40 -4.21
C TYR A 34 -9.32 2.64 -3.79
N PHE A 35 -9.45 1.72 -2.84
CA PHE A 35 -8.34 0.91 -2.33
C PHE A 35 -8.38 -0.51 -2.89
N GLU A 36 -7.27 -0.92 -3.50
CA GLU A 36 -7.03 -2.30 -3.91
C GLU A 36 -6.44 -3.11 -2.76
N GLU A 37 -7.00 -4.29 -2.47
CA GLU A 37 -6.50 -5.20 -1.45
C GLU A 37 -5.33 -6.05 -1.98
N TYR A 38 -4.26 -6.12 -1.20
CA TYR A 38 -3.12 -7.00 -1.45
C TYR A 38 -2.73 -7.75 -0.17
N LEU A 39 -2.05 -8.88 -0.35
CA LEU A 39 -1.51 -9.69 0.75
C LEU A 39 0.02 -9.67 0.74
N LEU A 40 0.61 -9.36 1.90
CA LEU A 40 2.04 -9.56 2.15
C LEU A 40 2.37 -11.04 2.32
N ASP A 41 3.67 -11.34 2.36
CA ASP A 41 4.17 -12.72 2.48
C ASP A 41 3.85 -13.35 3.85
N ASP A 42 3.65 -12.52 4.88
CA ASP A 42 3.21 -12.94 6.22
C ASP A 42 1.67 -13.09 6.33
N GLY A 43 0.93 -12.80 5.25
CA GLY A 43 -0.53 -12.86 5.20
C GLY A 43 -1.25 -11.60 5.70
N SER A 44 -0.51 -10.53 6.04
CA SER A 44 -1.13 -9.24 6.40
C SER A 44 -1.68 -8.51 5.17
N ASN A 45 -2.78 -7.77 5.36
CA ASN A 45 -3.41 -7.01 4.28
C ASN A 45 -2.69 -5.69 4.04
N ILE A 46 -2.68 -5.27 2.78
CA ILE A 46 -2.31 -3.94 2.32
C ILE A 46 -3.52 -3.31 1.63
N ALA A 47 -3.81 -2.05 1.95
CA ALA A 47 -4.72 -1.22 1.18
C ALA A 47 -3.91 -0.27 0.29
N LEU A 48 -4.00 -0.44 -1.03
CA LEU A 48 -3.28 0.38 -1.99
C LEU A 48 -4.20 1.39 -2.68
N LEU A 49 -3.87 2.67 -2.53
CA LEU A 49 -4.44 3.76 -3.28
C LEU A 49 -3.50 4.17 -4.41
N GLN A 50 -4.03 4.23 -5.63
CA GLN A 50 -3.31 4.78 -6.78
C GLN A 50 -3.79 6.21 -7.05
N ASN A 51 -2.89 7.18 -6.88
CA ASN A 51 -3.18 8.58 -7.17
C ASN A 51 -3.20 8.82 -8.70
N ASN A 52 -4.32 8.43 -9.31
CA ASN A 52 -4.51 8.45 -10.75
C ASN A 52 -5.62 9.43 -11.16
N ARG A 53 -6.03 9.38 -12.43
CA ARG A 53 -7.08 10.27 -12.97
C ARG A 53 -8.47 10.07 -12.34
N ARG A 54 -8.69 8.99 -11.58
CA ARG A 54 -9.97 8.72 -10.93
C ARG A 54 -10.17 9.56 -9.68
N ILE A 55 -9.09 10.07 -9.09
CA ILE A 55 -9.16 10.94 -7.92
C ILE A 55 -9.43 12.39 -8.39
N PRO A 56 -10.47 13.06 -7.87
CA PRO A 56 -10.74 14.48 -8.13
C PRO A 56 -9.53 15.37 -7.84
N GLU A 57 -9.39 16.49 -8.54
CA GLU A 57 -8.27 17.42 -8.33
C GLU A 57 -8.27 18.01 -6.92
N GLU A 58 -9.44 18.30 -6.34
CA GLU A 58 -9.61 18.78 -4.97
C GLU A 58 -8.99 17.81 -3.94
N ASP A 59 -9.22 16.51 -4.12
CA ASP A 59 -8.68 15.49 -3.21
C ASP A 59 -7.17 15.29 -3.40
N LYS A 60 -6.64 15.58 -4.60
CA LYS A 60 -5.19 15.49 -4.87
C LYS A 60 -4.38 16.56 -4.19
N GLU A 61 -4.97 17.71 -3.87
CA GLU A 61 -4.31 18.76 -3.11
C GLU A 61 -4.11 18.36 -1.64
N ILE A 62 -4.99 17.50 -1.12
CA ILE A 62 -4.94 16.99 0.26
C ILE A 62 -4.03 15.76 0.35
N LEU A 63 -4.10 14.88 -0.65
CA LEU A 63 -3.32 13.64 -0.65
C LEU A 63 -1.80 13.91 -0.78
N PRO A 64 -0.98 13.01 -0.22
CA PRO A 64 0.46 13.01 -0.45
C PRO A 64 0.81 13.04 -1.95
N PRO A 65 1.90 13.74 -2.35
CA PRO A 65 2.31 13.91 -3.75
C PRO A 65 3.01 12.66 -4.33
N TYR A 66 2.51 11.47 -3.98
CA TYR A 66 3.00 10.18 -4.44
C TYR A 66 1.97 9.48 -5.30
N GLN A 67 2.46 8.73 -6.30
CA GLN A 67 1.62 7.96 -7.22
C GLN A 67 0.94 6.78 -6.53
N PHE A 68 1.61 6.15 -5.59
CA PHE A 68 1.13 4.99 -4.85
C PHE A 68 1.22 5.28 -3.36
N ILE A 69 0.11 5.05 -2.67
CA ILE A 69 -0.01 5.19 -1.22
C ILE A 69 -0.56 3.86 -0.69
N ALA A 70 0.20 3.19 0.17
CA ALA A 70 -0.13 1.88 0.69
C ALA A 70 -0.21 1.93 2.23
N LEU A 71 -1.32 1.46 2.77
CA LEU A 71 -1.50 1.23 4.21
C LEU A 71 -1.23 -0.23 4.49
N SER A 72 -0.45 -0.51 5.52
CA SER A 72 -0.13 -1.87 5.94
C SER A 72 0.07 -1.94 7.45
N LYS A 73 0.15 -3.16 7.98
CA LYS A 73 0.64 -3.44 9.34
C LYS A 73 1.92 -2.65 9.70
N TYR A 74 2.83 -2.52 8.74
CA TYR A 74 4.17 -1.96 8.94
C TYR A 74 4.27 -0.45 8.70
N GLY A 75 3.15 0.22 8.42
CA GLY A 75 3.12 1.66 8.23
C GLY A 75 2.47 2.10 6.93
N LEU A 76 2.60 3.41 6.71
CA LEU A 76 2.21 4.11 5.50
C LEU A 76 3.40 4.13 4.55
N THR A 77 3.27 3.43 3.42
CA THR A 77 4.28 3.41 2.37
C THR A 77 3.84 4.28 1.20
N GLU A 78 4.64 5.27 0.86
CA GLU A 78 4.34 6.23 -0.21
C GLU A 78 5.46 6.21 -1.24
N PHE A 79 5.13 6.06 -2.52
CA PHE A 79 6.18 6.00 -3.55
C PHE A 79 5.73 6.43 -4.93
N ASN A 80 6.74 6.87 -5.69
CA ASN A 80 6.71 7.19 -7.09
C ASN A 80 7.50 6.14 -7.86
N CYS A 81 7.12 5.94 -9.12
CA CYS A 81 7.84 5.03 -10.01
C CYS A 81 8.19 5.70 -11.33
N SER A 82 9.30 5.29 -11.93
CA SER A 82 9.73 5.79 -13.24
C SER A 82 8.81 5.36 -14.39
N TYR A 83 7.93 4.38 -14.16
CA TYR A 83 7.01 3.84 -15.15
C TYR A 83 5.70 3.37 -14.50
N SER A 84 4.58 3.96 -14.94
CA SER A 84 3.22 3.61 -14.51
C SER A 84 2.36 3.20 -15.72
N PRO A 85 1.47 2.19 -15.63
CA PRO A 85 1.11 1.44 -14.43
C PRO A 85 2.13 0.38 -14.03
N LEU A 86 2.29 0.18 -12.72
CA LEU A 86 3.14 -0.85 -12.15
C LEU A 86 2.36 -2.18 -12.07
N GLU A 87 2.97 -3.28 -12.47
CA GLU A 87 2.36 -4.61 -12.33
C GLU A 87 2.43 -5.07 -10.88
N TRP A 88 1.42 -5.83 -10.46
CA TRP A 88 1.21 -6.27 -9.07
C TRP A 88 2.48 -6.81 -8.38
N GLU A 89 3.22 -7.72 -9.01
CA GLU A 89 4.39 -8.35 -8.39
C GLU A 89 5.52 -7.34 -8.14
N ARG A 90 5.60 -6.28 -8.96
CA ARG A 90 6.55 -5.19 -8.75
C ARG A 90 6.04 -4.23 -7.68
N THR A 91 4.73 -3.97 -7.62
CA THR A 91 4.11 -3.15 -6.57
C THR A 91 4.33 -3.77 -5.19
N LYS A 92 4.05 -5.06 -5.03
CA LYS A 92 4.30 -5.77 -3.77
C LYS A 92 5.77 -5.74 -3.36
N LYS A 93 6.68 -6.03 -4.31
CA LYS A 93 8.14 -5.94 -4.05
C LYS A 93 8.58 -4.53 -3.67
N ALA A 94 8.03 -3.50 -4.30
CA ALA A 94 8.33 -2.11 -3.98
C ALA A 94 7.97 -1.78 -2.53
N ILE A 95 6.73 -2.12 -2.14
CA ILE A 95 6.22 -1.89 -0.79
C ILE A 95 7.07 -2.63 0.24
N MET A 96 7.34 -3.92 0.01
CA MET A 96 8.17 -4.73 0.92
C MET A 96 9.57 -4.14 1.09
N LEU A 97 10.24 -3.78 0.00
CA LEU A 97 11.58 -3.21 0.06
C LEU A 97 11.59 -1.85 0.78
N LEU A 98 10.58 -1.00 0.56
CA LEU A 98 10.46 0.27 1.27
C LEU A 98 10.21 0.07 2.76
N ILE A 99 9.36 -0.90 3.14
CA ILE A 99 9.13 -1.28 4.54
C ILE A 99 10.45 -1.70 5.20
N GLU A 100 11.25 -2.53 4.52
CA GLU A 100 12.51 -3.06 5.05
C GLU A 100 13.62 -2.02 5.16
N LEU A 101 13.70 -1.09 4.20
CA LEU A 101 14.88 -0.23 4.02
C LEU A 101 14.66 1.23 4.43
N SER A 102 13.45 1.78 4.28
CA SER A 102 13.23 3.22 4.39
C SER A 102 13.43 3.73 5.82
N CYS A 103 12.95 3.00 6.84
CA CYS A 103 13.06 3.42 8.24
C CYS A 103 12.62 4.88 8.51
N GLY A 104 11.68 5.42 7.73
CA GLY A 104 11.23 6.82 7.79
C GLY A 104 12.01 7.81 6.92
N GLU A 105 13.08 7.37 6.25
CA GLU A 105 13.85 8.18 5.30
C GLU A 105 13.45 7.88 3.85
N GLU A 106 13.37 8.91 3.01
CA GLU A 106 13.06 8.76 1.59
C GLU A 106 14.23 8.08 0.86
N ILE A 107 13.95 6.90 0.29
CA ILE A 107 14.89 6.18 -0.57
C ILE A 107 14.67 6.62 -2.01
N LYS A 108 15.76 6.96 -2.70
CA LYS A 108 15.75 7.40 -4.11
C LYS A 108 16.30 6.33 -5.03
N ASP A 109 15.67 6.22 -6.21
CA ASP A 109 16.14 5.42 -7.35
C ASP A 109 16.40 3.93 -7.02
N MET A 110 15.58 3.36 -6.13
CA MET A 110 15.64 1.95 -5.80
C MET A 110 15.19 1.09 -7.00
N VAL A 111 16.02 0.14 -7.39
CA VAL A 111 15.74 -0.74 -8.54
C VAL A 111 14.87 -1.92 -8.10
N VAL A 112 13.64 -1.99 -8.60
CA VAL A 112 12.77 -3.16 -8.41
C VAL A 112 12.62 -3.91 -9.72
N SER A 113 12.91 -5.22 -9.68
CA SER A 113 12.88 -6.08 -10.87
C SER A 113 12.01 -7.32 -10.70
N HIS A 114 11.37 -7.73 -11.80
CA HIS A 114 10.58 -8.95 -11.87
C HIS A 114 10.84 -9.71 -13.18
N TRP A 115 10.84 -11.04 -13.08
CA TRP A 115 11.07 -11.96 -14.18
C TRP A 115 9.76 -12.33 -14.90
N HIS A 116 9.55 -11.80 -16.09
CA HIS A 116 8.36 -12.11 -16.88
C HIS A 116 8.57 -13.31 -17.80
N ALA A 117 7.56 -14.18 -17.83
CA ALA A 117 7.45 -15.20 -18.86
C ALA A 117 7.23 -14.56 -20.24
N PHE A 118 7.86 -15.14 -21.26
CA PHE A 118 7.72 -14.64 -22.63
C PHE A 118 6.34 -15.00 -23.20
N HIS A 119 5.54 -14.01 -23.61
CA HIS A 119 4.28 -14.28 -24.29
C HIS A 119 4.54 -14.74 -25.74
N ARG A 120 3.92 -15.84 -26.18
CA ARG A 120 4.19 -16.46 -27.48
C ARG A 120 3.40 -15.76 -28.58
N ILE A 121 4.08 -15.09 -29.51
CA ILE A 121 3.45 -14.44 -30.68
C ILE A 121 3.77 -15.26 -31.94
N ARG A 122 2.88 -15.27 -32.94
CA ARG A 122 3.09 -16.00 -34.23
C ARG A 122 4.45 -15.72 -34.87
N LYS A 123 4.96 -14.50 -34.74
CA LYS A 123 6.24 -14.04 -35.31
C LYS A 123 7.50 -14.67 -34.68
N THR A 124 7.43 -15.18 -33.45
CA THR A 124 8.60 -15.75 -32.73
C THR A 124 8.62 -17.28 -32.72
N LYS A 125 7.76 -17.95 -33.50
CA LYS A 125 7.82 -19.40 -33.71
C LYS A 125 9.11 -19.75 -34.48
N GLY A 126 10.09 -20.36 -33.80
CA GLY A 126 11.28 -20.96 -34.44
C GLY A 126 12.64 -20.42 -33.98
N LEU A 127 12.67 -19.33 -33.21
CA LEU A 127 13.92 -18.79 -32.63
C LEU A 127 14.24 -19.46 -31.28
N ILE A 128 15.55 -19.58 -30.96
CA ILE A 128 16.03 -20.07 -29.65
C ILE A 128 15.49 -19.12 -28.56
N LYS A 129 14.66 -19.67 -27.67
CA LYS A 129 13.89 -18.92 -26.68
C LYS A 129 14.76 -18.41 -25.53
N LEU A 130 14.77 -17.10 -25.31
CA LEU A 130 14.92 -16.58 -23.94
C LEU A 130 13.74 -17.09 -23.11
N LYS A 131 14.01 -17.74 -21.97
CA LYS A 131 12.97 -18.33 -21.12
C LYS A 131 12.13 -17.26 -20.41
N LYS A 132 12.76 -16.14 -20.02
CA LYS A 132 12.15 -15.01 -19.32
C LYS A 132 12.89 -13.72 -19.65
N ASN A 133 12.20 -12.58 -19.53
CA ASN A 133 12.79 -11.24 -19.59
C ASN A 133 12.71 -10.59 -18.20
N ILE A 134 13.74 -9.83 -17.82
CA ILE A 134 13.69 -8.97 -16.63
C ILE A 134 13.07 -7.64 -17.05
N LYS A 135 12.05 -7.19 -16.31
CA LYS A 135 11.63 -5.79 -16.33
C LYS A 135 12.06 -5.15 -15.02
N SER A 136 12.68 -3.98 -15.09
CA SER A 136 13.14 -3.20 -13.94
C SER A 136 12.51 -1.82 -13.95
N VAL A 137 12.22 -1.28 -12.78
CA VAL A 137 11.68 0.07 -12.57
C VAL A 137 12.43 0.73 -11.42
N LEU A 138 12.65 2.03 -11.54
CA LEU A 138 13.19 2.84 -10.45
C LEU A 138 12.04 3.35 -9.58
N ILE A 139 12.22 3.23 -8.28
CA ILE A 139 11.23 3.58 -7.26
C ILE A 139 11.87 4.55 -6.29
N THR A 140 11.12 5.61 -5.98
CA THR A 140 11.50 6.61 -4.99
C THR A 140 10.36 6.76 -4.01
N GLY A 141 10.61 6.59 -2.72
CA GLY A 141 9.54 6.59 -1.73
C GLY A 141 10.01 6.38 -0.30
N VAL A 142 9.06 6.32 0.61
CA VAL A 142 9.28 6.27 2.06
C VAL A 142 8.27 5.30 2.70
N ASN A 143 8.64 4.70 3.83
CA ASN A 143 7.72 3.99 4.71
C ASN A 143 7.77 4.57 6.12
N MET A 144 6.59 4.90 6.66
CA MET A 144 6.41 5.62 7.92
C MET A 144 5.49 4.81 8.85
N LEU A 145 6.08 4.18 9.88
CA LEU A 145 5.38 3.23 10.75
C LEU A 145 4.19 3.85 11.51
N PHE A 146 4.33 5.12 11.93
CA PHE A 146 3.40 5.78 12.84
C PHE A 146 2.31 6.60 12.13
N GLU A 147 2.39 6.75 10.80
CA GLU A 147 1.55 7.71 10.06
C GLU A 147 0.22 7.13 9.56
N VAL A 148 0.01 5.81 9.64
CA VAL A 148 -1.24 5.16 9.20
C VAL A 148 -2.48 5.80 9.83
N LYS A 149 -2.40 6.07 11.14
CA LYS A 149 -3.48 6.70 11.89
C LYS A 149 -3.73 8.14 11.43
N ASP A 150 -2.66 8.91 11.27
CA ASP A 150 -2.74 10.30 10.86
C ASP A 150 -3.30 10.43 9.44
N PHE A 151 -2.81 9.61 8.51
CA PHE A 151 -3.33 9.51 7.16
C PHE A 151 -4.82 9.19 7.16
N TYR A 152 -5.25 8.19 7.92
CA TYR A 152 -6.66 7.81 7.98
C TYR A 152 -7.55 8.97 8.48
N TYR A 153 -7.28 9.49 9.68
CA TYR A 153 -8.17 10.46 10.32
C TYR A 153 -8.10 11.87 9.73
N ASN A 154 -6.91 12.30 9.29
CA ASN A 154 -6.69 13.69 8.87
C ASN A 154 -6.65 13.85 7.35
N THR A 155 -6.19 12.84 6.61
CA THR A 155 -6.09 12.90 5.14
C THR A 155 -7.26 12.22 4.47
N LEU A 156 -7.53 10.95 4.77
CA LEU A 156 -8.55 10.19 4.05
C LEU A 156 -9.96 10.73 4.35
N LEU A 157 -10.30 10.94 5.62
CA LEU A 157 -11.62 11.46 6.01
C LEU A 157 -11.88 12.91 5.57
N SER A 158 -10.84 13.69 5.27
CA SER A 158 -10.99 15.05 4.76
C SER A 158 -11.20 15.10 3.24
N THR A 159 -10.83 14.04 2.51
CA THR A 159 -11.11 13.88 1.08
C THR A 159 -12.53 13.36 0.82
N ASN A 160 -13.05 13.60 -0.38
CA ASN A 160 -14.30 12.98 -0.82
C ASN A 160 -14.19 11.46 -1.01
N LEU A 161 -12.97 10.90 -1.03
CA LEU A 161 -12.74 9.46 -1.03
C LEU A 161 -13.21 8.80 0.27
N GLY A 162 -13.09 9.52 1.39
CA GLY A 162 -13.49 9.08 2.74
C GLY A 162 -14.95 9.36 3.09
N LYS A 163 -15.71 10.01 2.20
CA LYS A 163 -17.14 10.18 2.38
C LYS A 163 -17.82 8.92 1.86
N LEU A 164 -18.44 8.15 2.77
CA LEU A 164 -19.37 7.10 2.38
C LEU A 164 -20.35 7.71 1.38
N ASP A 165 -20.37 7.17 0.15
CA ASP A 165 -21.37 7.54 -0.86
C ASP A 165 -22.75 7.27 -0.20
N GLU A 166 -23.43 8.32 0.30
CA GLU A 166 -24.85 8.25 0.64
C GLU A 166 -25.58 7.91 -0.67
N SER A 167 -25.76 6.63 -0.92
CA SER A 167 -26.43 6.10 -2.11
C SER A 167 -27.53 5.12 -1.72
#